data_AF-A0A6J5CEX8-F1
#
_entry.id   AF-A0A6J5CEX8-F1
#
_cell.length_a   1.000
_cell.length_b   1.000
_cell.length_c   1.000
_cell.angle_alpha   90.00
_cell.angle_beta   90.00
_cell.angle_gamma   90.00
#
_symmetry.space_group_name_H-M   'P 1'
#
loop_
_entity.id
_entity.type
_entity.pdbx_description
1 polymer ?
#
loop_
_entity_poly.entity_id
_entity_poly.type
_entity_poly.pdbx_seq_one_letter_code
_entity_poly.pdbx_strand_id
1 'polypeptide(L)'
;MNILDNEPAMTILREAADKLGAIGIAWDMQAGLSPHGASIALIASETEEGVSAGYVASFFGNELANGAPKRFAQEVADHLANRAVEKAKRLGK
;
A
#
# COMPACT_ATOMS: atom_id res chain seq x y z
N MET A 1 19.94 -11.47 5.63
CA MET A 1 18.78 -11.81 4.79
C MET A 1 17.58 -11.16 5.44
N ASN A 2 16.99 -10.16 4.78
CA ASN A 2 15.79 -9.49 5.28
C ASN A 2 14.55 -10.01 4.53
N ILE A 3 13.35 -9.58 4.91
CA ILE A 3 12.10 -10.09 4.32
C ILE A 3 11.96 -9.74 2.82
N LEU A 4 12.62 -8.70 2.33
CA LEU A 4 12.61 -8.30 0.91
C LEU A 4 13.45 -9.25 0.05
N ASP A 5 14.45 -9.89 0.66
CA ASP A 5 15.27 -10.92 0.01
C ASP A 5 14.65 -12.32 0.13
N ASN A 6 13.50 -12.45 0.81
CA ASN A 6 12.83 -13.73 1.06
C ASN A 6 11.78 -13.98 -0.03
N GLU A 7 12.22 -14.59 -1.14
CA GLU A 7 11.35 -14.91 -2.29
C GLU A 7 10.07 -15.68 -1.91
N PRO A 8 10.12 -16.73 -1.04
CA PRO A 8 8.90 -17.39 -0.58
C PRO A 8 7.90 -16.44 0.09
N ALA A 9 8.36 -15.56 0.99
CA ALA A 9 7.49 -14.60 1.67
C ALA A 9 6.87 -13.59 0.70
N MET A 10 7.66 -13.08 -0.25
CA MET A 10 7.19 -12.18 -1.30
C MET A 10 6.17 -12.85 -2.23
N THR A 11 6.37 -14.14 -2.52
CA THR A 11 5.46 -14.93 -3.37
C THR A 11 4.09 -15.08 -2.72
N ILE A 12 4.04 -15.36 -1.41
CA ILE A 12 2.77 -15.49 -0.68
C ILE A 12 1.93 -14.21 -0.78
N LEU A 13 2.53 -13.03 -0.56
CA LEU A 13 1.79 -11.77 -0.65
C LEU A 13 1.39 -11.43 -2.08
N ARG A 14 2.21 -11.78 -3.08
CA ARG A 14 1.87 -11.58 -4.49
C ARG A 14 0.71 -12.47 -4.93
N GLU A 15 0.71 -13.75 -4.55
CA GLU A 15 -0.42 -14.64 -4.83
C GLU A 15 -1.71 -14.16 -4.16
N ALA A 16 -1.63 -13.63 -2.94
CA ALA A 16 -2.78 -13.05 -2.27
C ALA A 16 -3.29 -11.81 -3.01
N ALA A 17 -2.39 -10.92 -3.42
CA ALA A 17 -2.71 -9.74 -4.23
C ALA A 17 -3.38 -10.12 -5.56
N ASP A 18 -2.86 -11.11 -6.27
CA ASP A 18 -3.43 -11.58 -7.54
C ASP A 18 -4.84 -12.16 -7.34
N LYS A 19 -5.06 -12.95 -6.28
CA LYS A 19 -6.38 -13.51 -5.93
C LYS A 19 -7.39 -12.41 -5.58
N LEU A 20 -6.97 -11.36 -4.87
CA LEU A 20 -7.82 -10.20 -4.56
C LEU A 20 -8.17 -9.40 -5.81
N GLY A 21 -7.18 -9.13 -6.68
CA GLY A 21 -7.40 -8.45 -7.94
C GLY A 21 -8.35 -9.21 -8.86
N ALA A 22 -8.27 -10.55 -8.90
CA ALA A 22 -9.15 -11.41 -9.70
C ALA A 22 -10.64 -11.31 -9.31
N ILE A 23 -10.94 -10.94 -8.06
CA ILE A 23 -12.32 -10.73 -7.58
C ILE A 23 -12.71 -9.24 -7.51
N GLY A 24 -11.91 -8.35 -8.09
CA GLY A 24 -12.20 -6.91 -8.15
C GLY A 24 -11.88 -6.13 -6.88
N ILE A 25 -11.13 -6.71 -5.93
CA ILE A 25 -10.68 -6.01 -4.74
C ILE A 25 -9.42 -5.21 -5.06
N ALA A 26 -9.45 -3.91 -4.77
CA ALA A 26 -8.30 -3.05 -4.91
C ALA A 26 -7.26 -3.42 -3.84
N TRP A 27 -5.99 -3.40 -4.20
CA TRP A 27 -4.91 -3.73 -3.29
C TRP A 27 -3.67 -2.91 -3.57
N ASP A 28 -2.82 -2.80 -2.56
CA ASP A 28 -1.47 -2.28 -2.69
C ASP A 28 -0.49 -3.02 -1.79
N MET A 29 0.67 -3.33 -2.34
CA MET A 29 1.73 -4.01 -1.62
C MET A 29 2.87 -3.03 -1.37
N GLN A 30 3.20 -2.87 -0.09
CA GLN A 30 4.14 -1.87 0.40
C GLN A 30 5.31 -2.56 1.09
N ALA A 31 6.51 -2.08 0.82
CA ALA A 31 7.74 -2.56 1.44
C ALA A 31 8.38 -1.39 2.18
N GLY A 32 8.76 -1.61 3.43
CA GLY A 32 9.44 -0.64 4.27
C GLY A 32 10.78 -1.17 4.75
N LEU A 33 11.77 -0.29 4.80
CA LEU A 33 13.05 -0.57 5.45
C LEU A 33 13.29 0.50 6.52
N SER A 34 13.55 0.06 7.74
CA SER A 34 13.82 0.93 8.89
C SER A 34 15.07 0.44 9.65
N PRO A 35 15.61 1.23 10.59
CA PRO A 35 16.68 0.78 11.49
C PRO A 35 16.32 -0.48 12.31
N HIS A 36 15.03 -0.79 12.45
CA HIS A 36 14.53 -1.97 13.18
C HIS A 36 14.30 -3.19 12.29
N GLY A 37 14.58 -3.08 10.99
CA GLY A 37 14.42 -4.16 10.02
C GLY A 37 13.53 -3.79 8.84
N ALA A 38 13.34 -4.76 7.95
CA ALA A 38 12.48 -4.65 6.79
C ALA A 38 11.10 -5.27 7.06
N SER A 39 10.06 -4.67 6.49
CA SER A 39 8.68 -5.14 6.57
C SER A 39 8.00 -5.09 5.20
N ILE A 40 7.05 -5.98 4.99
CA ILE A 40 6.16 -5.98 3.83
C ILE A 40 4.72 -6.04 4.32
N ALA A 41 3.84 -5.29 3.67
CA ALA A 41 2.42 -5.22 3.99
C ALA A 41 1.59 -5.27 2.70
N LEU A 42 0.44 -5.92 2.78
CA LEU A 42 -0.59 -5.91 1.74
C LEU A 42 -1.82 -5.24 2.33
N ILE A 43 -2.26 -4.15 1.70
CA ILE A 43 -3.45 -3.41 2.05
C ILE A 43 -4.49 -3.69 0.98
N ALA A 44 -5.69 -4.09 1.37
CA ALA A 44 -6.77 -4.41 0.45
C ALA A 44 -8.05 -3.68 0.87
N SER A 45 -8.82 -3.22 -0.11
CA SER A 45 -10.09 -2.53 0.12
C SER A 45 -11.01 -2.67 -1.09
N GLU A 46 -12.30 -2.43 -0.89
CA GLU A 46 -13.30 -2.41 -1.97
C GLU A 46 -13.03 -1.32 -3.00
N THR A 47 -12.23 -0.29 -2.66
CA THR A 47 -11.89 0.83 -3.54
C THR A 47 -10.41 1.23 -3.47
N GLU A 48 -9.89 1.83 -4.54
CA GLU A 48 -8.53 2.39 -4.58
C GLU A 48 -8.31 3.51 -3.55
N GLU A 49 -9.37 4.28 -3.25
CA GLU A 49 -9.37 5.29 -2.20
C GLU A 49 -9.22 4.64 -0.82
N GLY A 50 -9.95 3.54 -0.56
CA GLY A 50 -9.83 2.80 0.69
C GLY A 50 -8.45 2.17 0.92
N VAL A 51 -7.80 1.70 -0.15
CA VAL A 51 -6.40 1.24 -0.10
C VAL A 51 -5.47 2.38 0.30
N SER A 52 -5.63 3.56 -0.30
CA SER A 52 -4.82 4.73 -0.02
C SER A 52 -5.06 5.27 1.40
N ALA A 53 -6.31 5.27 1.86
CA ALA A 53 -6.66 5.60 3.25
C ALA A 53 -6.04 4.63 4.25
N GLY A 54 -6.08 3.32 3.96
CA GLY A 54 -5.43 2.30 4.79
C GLY A 54 -3.92 2.49 4.89
N TYR A 55 -3.27 2.87 3.78
CA TYR A 55 -1.84 3.22 3.77
C TYR A 55 -1.56 4.40 4.68
N VAL A 56 -2.25 5.51 4.48
CA VAL A 56 -2.05 6.73 5.28
C VAL A 56 -2.33 6.45 6.76
N ALA A 57 -3.39 5.73 7.10
CA ALA A 57 -3.68 5.38 8.50
C ALA A 57 -2.59 4.51 9.15
N SER A 58 -2.01 3.60 8.38
CA SER A 58 -0.95 2.70 8.84
C SER A 58 0.39 3.42 9.05
N PHE A 59 0.70 4.42 8.22
CA PHE A 59 1.99 5.14 8.26
C PHE A 59 1.97 6.45 9.06
N PHE A 60 0.85 7.18 9.07
CA PHE A 60 0.70 8.42 9.85
C PHE A 60 0.11 8.16 11.25
N GLY A 61 -0.28 6.93 11.56
CA GLY A 61 -0.92 6.57 12.82
C GLY A 61 -2.41 6.92 12.82
N ASN A 62 -3.21 6.00 13.34
CA ASN A 62 -4.67 6.09 13.37
C ASN A 62 -5.16 7.38 14.10
N GLU A 63 -4.40 7.92 15.05
CA GLU A 63 -4.72 9.18 15.73
C GLU A 63 -4.66 10.41 14.82
N LEU A 64 -3.72 10.49 13.87
CA LEU A 64 -3.68 11.60 12.90
C LEU A 64 -4.82 11.50 11.88
N ALA A 65 -5.20 10.28 11.49
CA ALA A 65 -6.35 10.03 10.63
C ALA A 65 -7.67 10.52 11.26
N ASN A 66 -7.82 10.33 12.58
CA ASN A 66 -9.03 10.68 13.31
C ASN A 66 -9.00 12.11 13.93
N GLY A 67 -7.81 12.65 14.25
CA GLY A 67 -7.64 13.95 14.91
C GLY A 67 -7.39 15.13 13.96
N ALA A 68 -7.00 14.89 12.71
CA ALA A 68 -6.73 15.93 11.71
C ALA A 68 -7.26 15.55 10.30
N PRO A 69 -8.60 15.44 10.13
CA PRO A 69 -9.22 14.83 8.95
C PRO A 69 -8.89 15.53 7.62
N LYS A 70 -8.68 16.86 7.61
CA LYS A 70 -8.29 17.59 6.39
C LYS A 70 -6.89 17.22 5.91
N ARG A 71 -5.95 17.06 6.85
CA ARG A 71 -4.57 16.65 6.53
C ARG A 71 -4.54 15.21 6.06
N PHE A 72 -5.30 14.32 6.72
CA PHE A 72 -5.46 12.95 6.28
C PHE A 72 -5.97 12.85 4.83
N ALA A 73 -7.03 13.57 4.48
CA ALA A 73 -7.57 13.56 3.13
C ALA A 73 -6.57 14.04 2.06
N GLN A 74 -5.72 15.03 2.40
CA GLN A 74 -4.64 15.49 1.51
C GLN A 74 -3.58 14.40 1.28
N GLU A 75 -3.10 13.77 2.34
CA GLU A 75 -2.10 12.69 2.24
C GLU A 75 -2.65 11.48 1.45
N VAL A 76 -3.95 11.18 1.59
CA VAL A 76 -4.62 10.14 0.79
C VAL A 76 -4.64 10.50 -0.68
N ALA A 77 -5.01 11.74 -1.02
CA ALA A 77 -5.03 12.22 -2.40
C ALA A 77 -3.63 12.21 -3.04
N ASP A 78 -2.61 12.64 -2.30
CA ASP A 78 -1.22 12.64 -2.75
C ASP A 78 -0.71 11.21 -2.98
N HIS A 79 -1.03 10.28 -2.08
CA HIS A 79 -0.68 8.88 -2.26
C HIS A 79 -1.37 8.26 -3.49
N LEU A 80 -2.67 8.53 -3.68
CA LEU A 80 -3.42 8.07 -4.85
C LEU A 80 -2.81 8.59 -6.16
N ALA A 81 -2.44 9.87 -6.22
CA ALA A 81 -1.79 10.48 -7.36
C ALA A 81 -0.42 9.83 -7.67
N ASN A 82 0.38 9.59 -6.63
CA ASN A 82 1.68 8.92 -6.78
C ASN A 82 1.53 7.48 -7.30
N ARG A 83 0.54 6.72 -6.80
CA ARG A 83 0.26 5.36 -7.33
C ARG A 83 -0.12 5.38 -8.80
N ALA A 84 -0.94 6.35 -9.23
CA ALA A 84 -1.32 6.49 -10.64
C ALA A 84 -0.10 6.77 -11.53
N VAL A 85 0.82 7.63 -11.09
CA VAL A 85 2.08 7.93 -11.80
C VAL A 85 2.97 6.69 -11.92
N GLU A 86 3.16 5.94 -10.83
CA GLU A 86 3.97 4.71 -10.85
C GLU A 86 3.36 3.63 -11.75
N LYS A 87 2.03 3.48 -11.76
CA LYS A 87 1.32 2.56 -12.67
C LYS A 87 1.55 2.96 -14.14
N ALA A 88 1.46 4.25 -14.46
CA ALA A 88 1.73 4.74 -15.81
C ALA A 88 3.17 4.47 -16.27
N LYS A 89 4.17 4.67 -15.40
CA LYS A 89 5.58 4.34 -15.70
C LYS A 89 5.81 2.87 -16.02
N ARG A 90 5.05 1.96 -15.40
CA ARG A 90 5.14 0.51 -15.65
C ARG A 90 4.50 0.08 -16.97
N LEU A 91 3.48 0.81 -17.44
CA LEU A 91 2.74 0.52 -18.67
C LEU A 91 3.34 1.18 -19.93
N GLY A 92 4.18 2.20 -19.74
CA GLY A 92 4.90 2.89 -20.84
C GLY A 92 6.24 2.27 -21.23
N LYS A 93 6.58 1.11 -20.68
CA LYS A 93 7.73 0.27 -21.07
C LYS A 93 7.21 -0.97 -21.78
#